data_AF-A0A7K4SW19-F1
#
_entry.id   AF-A0A7K4SW19-F1
#
_cell.length_a   1.000
_cell.length_b   1.000
_cell.length_c   1.000
_cell.angle_alpha   90.00
_cell.angle_beta   90.00
_cell.angle_gamma   90.00
#
_symmetry.space_group_name_H-M   'P 1'
#
loop_
_entity.id
_entity.type
_entity.pdbx_description
1 polymer ?
#
loop_
_entity_poly.entity_id
_entity_poly.type
_entity_poly.pdbx_seq_one_letter_code
_entity_poly.pdbx_strand_id
1 'polypeptide(L)'
;GGCLLPLLTRQAFVQALGRLGVPFVQCFAEADREIAGLANRWGCPVLSLDSDFYVFDLAAGYCPLSHFQWRSVCPGEGPRGCYVPARCFSVEKFCRHFSHLNKSLLPLFAVMNGNDYIDLAALEVFFSKVRLPRGCAAGKGGKHARLQGLLHWLSQFAEPTEAVDSVLKYLKKHQREEIRELLCTSMEDYTPSDVNLEDFFQNGKYECGAARKADLPRWVLDALAKGELAPFISDALILRSTFLHVQVENMQRPSAHITALPIRQVIYGLLLKVSRSTEAASPSKLPVVCEFDRLQKTLKKTFVQPASLPADFCDDHFPLDKLIEVPVSCRQRLLLETLGVKMSFLESIPSHLQLPIAVTCYWICCSEPKVKLHQLKALLLMIVSGELHRITNDSDPTVVRAEDDSIAYSDFLKWKEKKLQSKDFDLDAAHSFCQWQCCLQMGLYLNQLLCTPLSEPDLTRLYSGTLAHRLYQELKSTPSVENLFSSSPKMTRLYQVLLNTVAS
;
A
#
# COMPACT_ATOMS: atom_id res chain seq x y z
N GLY A 1 12.35 0.04 -12.54
CA GLY A 1 11.18 0.12 -13.43
C GLY A 1 9.95 -0.09 -12.58
N GLY A 2 9.02 0.86 -12.54
CA GLY A 2 7.85 0.77 -11.67
C GLY A 2 6.87 -0.30 -12.15
N CYS A 3 6.42 -1.17 -11.25
CA CYS A 3 5.27 -2.04 -11.51
C CYS A 3 4.00 -1.27 -11.15
N LEU A 4 3.07 -1.16 -12.09
CA LEU A 4 1.75 -0.59 -11.81
C LEU A 4 0.89 -1.67 -11.14
N LEU A 5 0.52 -1.44 -9.87
CA LEU A 5 -0.36 -2.31 -9.11
C LEU A 5 -1.78 -1.74 -9.06
N PRO A 6 -2.83 -2.58 -9.03
CA PRO A 6 -4.19 -2.13 -8.74
C PRO A 6 -4.28 -1.32 -7.45
N LEU A 7 -5.16 -0.31 -7.41
CA LEU A 7 -5.24 0.65 -6.30
C LEU A 7 -5.46 0.01 -4.92
N LEU A 8 -6.26 -1.06 -4.88
CA LEU A 8 -6.64 -1.76 -3.64
C LEU A 8 -5.73 -2.96 -3.30
N THR A 9 -4.60 -3.12 -4.01
CA THR A 9 -3.72 -4.30 -3.86
C THR A 9 -3.21 -4.46 -2.44
N ARG A 10 -2.82 -3.36 -1.78
CA ARG A 10 -2.32 -3.40 -0.40
C ARG A 10 -3.40 -3.94 0.54
N GLN A 11 -4.63 -3.43 0.46
CA GLN A 11 -5.73 -3.84 1.33
C GLN A 11 -6.11 -5.30 1.07
N ALA A 12 -6.19 -5.71 -0.20
CA ALA A 12 -6.43 -7.10 -0.57
C ALA A 12 -5.33 -8.04 -0.05
N PHE A 13 -4.07 -7.59 -0.06
CA PHE A 13 -2.94 -8.36 0.47
C PHE A 13 -3.02 -8.51 1.99
N VAL A 14 -3.30 -7.44 2.73
CA VAL A 14 -3.50 -7.48 4.19
C VAL A 14 -4.66 -8.41 4.56
N GLN A 15 -5.80 -8.32 3.86
CA GLN A 15 -6.93 -9.25 4.07
C GLN A 15 -6.55 -10.71 3.78
N ALA A 16 -5.71 -10.97 2.77
CA ALA A 16 -5.23 -12.30 2.47
C ALA A 16 -4.32 -12.85 3.58
N LEU A 17 -3.40 -12.03 4.12
CA LEU A 17 -2.55 -12.43 5.26
C LEU A 17 -3.41 -12.77 6.48
N GLY A 18 -4.39 -11.93 6.82
CA GLY A 18 -5.32 -12.17 7.92
C GLY A 18 -6.10 -13.48 7.77
N ARG A 19 -6.67 -13.74 6.57
CA ARG A 19 -7.40 -14.99 6.29
C ARG A 19 -6.53 -16.24 6.37
N LEU A 20 -5.25 -16.13 5.99
CA LEU A 20 -4.30 -17.24 6.05
C LEU A 20 -3.65 -17.39 7.44
N GLY A 21 -3.97 -16.52 8.40
CA GLY A 21 -3.35 -16.52 9.72
C GLY A 21 -1.85 -16.22 9.68
N VAL A 22 -1.36 -15.52 8.65
CA VAL A 22 0.05 -15.16 8.51
C VAL A 22 0.30 -13.91 9.37
N PRO A 23 1.17 -13.98 10.40
CA PRO A 23 1.48 -12.83 11.22
C PRO A 23 2.27 -11.80 10.40
N PHE A 24 1.90 -10.53 10.53
CA PHE A 24 2.60 -9.43 9.90
C PHE A 24 2.55 -8.20 10.81
N VAL A 25 3.47 -7.27 10.58
CA VAL A 25 3.51 -5.96 11.22
C VAL A 25 3.69 -4.90 10.15
N GLN A 26 3.02 -3.77 10.29
CA GLN A 26 3.32 -2.59 9.50
C GLN A 26 4.23 -1.66 10.32
N CYS A 27 5.46 -1.49 9.84
CA CYS A 27 6.41 -0.57 10.45
C CYS A 27 5.90 0.88 10.28
N PHE A 28 6.21 1.73 11.26
CA PHE A 28 5.80 3.14 11.24
C PHE A 28 6.52 3.96 10.16
N ALA A 29 7.72 3.53 9.80
CA ALA A 29 8.56 4.11 8.75
C ALA A 29 9.12 2.98 7.87
N GLU A 30 10.27 3.20 7.24
CA GLU A 30 10.98 2.19 6.45
C GLU A 30 11.28 0.93 7.29
N ALA A 31 11.00 -0.24 6.71
CA ALA A 31 11.00 -1.50 7.44
C ALA A 31 12.37 -2.16 7.50
N ASP A 32 13.34 -1.77 6.66
CA ASP A 32 14.55 -2.58 6.42
C ASP A 32 15.41 -2.75 7.66
N ARG A 33 15.59 -1.68 8.44
CA ARG A 33 16.31 -1.72 9.71
C ARG A 33 15.62 -2.61 10.74
N GLU A 34 14.29 -2.57 10.80
CA GLU A 34 13.51 -3.40 11.73
C GLU A 34 13.52 -4.88 11.29
N ILE A 35 13.42 -5.15 9.99
CA ILE A 35 13.56 -6.49 9.39
C ILE A 35 14.94 -7.07 9.68
N ALA A 36 16.01 -6.29 9.48
CA ALA A 36 17.38 -6.73 9.75
C ALA A 36 17.58 -7.06 11.24
N GLY A 37 17.06 -6.22 12.14
CA GLY A 37 17.09 -6.47 13.58
C GLY A 37 16.33 -7.74 13.97
N LEU A 38 15.14 -7.95 13.43
CA LEU A 38 14.34 -9.16 13.67
C LEU A 38 15.03 -10.43 13.14
N ALA A 39 15.53 -10.39 11.91
CA ALA A 39 16.22 -11.51 11.26
C ALA A 39 17.45 -11.97 12.08
N ASN A 40 18.23 -11.03 12.60
CA ASN A 40 19.37 -11.32 13.44
C ASN A 40 18.97 -11.91 14.81
N ARG A 41 17.88 -11.42 15.42
CA ARG A 41 17.36 -11.99 16.68
C ARG A 41 16.84 -13.42 16.50
N TRP A 42 16.11 -13.68 15.42
CA TRP A 42 15.58 -15.01 15.12
C TRP A 42 16.59 -15.96 14.48
N GLY A 43 17.76 -15.45 14.07
CA GLY A 43 18.75 -16.24 13.35
C GLY A 43 18.25 -16.77 12.01
N CYS A 44 17.38 -16.02 11.31
CA CYS A 44 16.78 -16.43 10.05
C CYS A 44 17.17 -15.50 8.89
N PRO A 45 17.23 -16.01 7.64
CA PRO A 45 17.56 -15.16 6.50
C PRO A 45 16.42 -14.20 6.16
N VAL A 46 16.75 -13.03 5.62
CA VAL A 46 15.75 -12.10 5.07
C VAL A 46 15.37 -12.55 3.67
N LEU A 47 14.08 -12.59 3.34
CA LEU A 47 13.59 -12.81 1.96
C LEU A 47 12.99 -11.51 1.42
N SER A 48 13.63 -10.90 0.42
CA SER A 48 13.18 -9.60 -0.13
C SER A 48 13.62 -9.42 -1.59
N LEU A 49 13.07 -8.42 -2.29
CA LEU A 49 13.62 -7.92 -3.55
C LEU A 49 14.57 -6.73 -3.34
N ASP A 50 14.65 -6.20 -2.12
CA ASP A 50 15.41 -5.01 -1.82
C ASP A 50 16.92 -5.28 -1.84
N SER A 51 17.68 -4.44 -2.53
CA SER A 51 19.13 -4.56 -2.57
C SER A 51 19.82 -4.10 -1.30
N ASP A 52 19.14 -3.34 -0.44
CA ASP A 52 19.75 -2.84 0.81
C ASP A 52 20.11 -3.99 1.77
N PHE A 53 19.42 -5.12 1.68
CA PHE A 53 19.79 -6.35 2.42
C PHE A 53 21.09 -7.03 1.96
N TYR A 54 21.74 -6.57 0.89
CA TYR A 54 23.13 -6.95 0.59
C TYR A 54 24.13 -6.22 1.50
N VAL A 55 23.72 -5.12 2.13
CA VAL A 55 24.58 -4.22 2.92
C VAL A 55 24.49 -4.53 4.40
N PHE A 56 23.28 -4.82 4.91
CA PHE A 56 23.06 -5.21 6.31
C PHE A 56 23.89 -6.45 6.69
N ASP A 57 24.53 -6.43 7.87
CA ASP A 57 25.20 -7.62 8.43
C ASP A 57 24.17 -8.60 9.00
N LEU A 58 23.58 -9.39 8.11
CA LEU A 58 22.59 -10.43 8.43
C LEU A 58 23.30 -11.75 8.74
N ALA A 59 23.16 -12.23 9.98
CA ALA A 59 23.83 -13.44 10.46
C ALA A 59 23.48 -14.70 9.64
N ALA A 60 22.21 -14.85 9.28
CA ALA A 60 21.71 -15.97 8.48
C ALA A 60 21.68 -15.67 6.96
N GLY A 61 22.07 -14.46 6.57
CA GLY A 61 22.17 -14.02 5.18
C GLY A 61 20.88 -13.45 4.58
N TYR A 62 20.97 -13.10 3.30
CA TYR A 62 19.89 -12.51 2.52
C TYR A 62 19.51 -13.42 1.35
N CYS A 63 18.23 -13.73 1.21
CA CYS A 63 17.66 -14.48 0.10
C CYS A 63 16.93 -13.53 -0.85
N PRO A 64 17.49 -13.21 -2.03
CA PRO A 64 16.77 -12.44 -3.03
C PRO A 64 15.57 -13.22 -3.55
N LEU A 65 14.38 -12.59 -3.53
CA LEU A 65 13.13 -13.20 -3.97
C LEU A 65 13.17 -13.62 -5.44
N SER A 66 14.00 -12.98 -6.27
CA SER A 66 14.27 -13.37 -7.66
C SER A 66 14.88 -14.76 -7.81
N HIS A 67 15.48 -15.29 -6.74
CA HIS A 67 16.06 -16.64 -6.68
C HIS A 67 15.25 -17.60 -5.81
N PHE A 68 14.12 -17.16 -5.24
CA PHE A 68 13.23 -17.99 -4.44
C PHE A 68 12.26 -18.77 -5.34
N GLN A 69 12.53 -20.06 -5.54
CA GLN A 69 11.83 -20.89 -6.53
C GLN A 69 10.53 -21.47 -5.99
N TRP A 70 9.63 -20.62 -5.49
CA TRP A 70 8.37 -21.03 -4.85
C TRP A 70 7.44 -21.89 -5.72
N ARG A 71 7.64 -21.89 -7.05
CA ARG A 71 6.91 -22.76 -8.01
C ARG A 71 7.55 -24.14 -8.20
N SER A 72 8.76 -24.35 -7.69
CA SER A 72 9.57 -25.56 -7.86
C SER A 72 9.79 -26.22 -6.50
N VAL A 73 8.69 -26.50 -5.80
CA VAL A 73 8.74 -27.19 -4.51
C VAL A 73 9.33 -28.59 -4.70
N CYS A 74 10.40 -28.90 -3.98
CA CYS A 74 11.11 -30.16 -4.06
C CYS A 74 10.74 -31.08 -2.89
N PRO A 75 10.69 -32.41 -3.09
CA PRO A 75 10.53 -33.36 -2.00
C PRO A 75 11.81 -33.40 -1.16
N GLY A 76 11.70 -33.25 0.16
CA GLY A 76 12.80 -33.45 1.09
C GLY A 76 12.86 -34.90 1.59
N GLU A 77 14.03 -35.31 2.10
CA GLU A 77 14.20 -36.63 2.70
C GLU A 77 13.80 -36.64 4.18
N GLY A 78 13.05 -37.68 4.59
CA GLY A 78 12.64 -37.92 5.97
C GLY A 78 11.44 -37.07 6.44
N PRO A 79 11.26 -36.84 7.75
CA PRO A 79 10.09 -36.13 8.30
C PRO A 79 10.06 -34.62 7.98
N ARG A 80 11.08 -34.10 7.27
CA ARG A 80 11.25 -32.67 6.96
C ARG A 80 10.38 -32.16 5.80
N GLY A 81 9.55 -33.02 5.20
CA GLY A 81 8.55 -32.62 4.20
C GLY A 81 9.16 -32.06 2.92
N CYS A 82 8.52 -31.06 2.32
CA CYS A 82 8.99 -30.40 1.09
C CYS A 82 9.84 -29.15 1.38
N TYR A 83 10.70 -28.76 0.44
CA TYR A 83 11.50 -27.53 0.52
C TYR A 83 11.39 -26.68 -0.75
N VAL A 84 11.68 -25.38 -0.62
CA VAL A 84 11.75 -24.43 -1.74
C VAL A 84 13.21 -24.07 -1.99
N PRO A 85 13.76 -24.34 -3.19
CA PRO A 85 15.11 -23.92 -3.54
C PRO A 85 15.26 -22.39 -3.51
N ALA A 86 16.35 -21.91 -2.94
CA ALA A 86 16.69 -20.50 -2.86
C ALA A 86 18.19 -20.26 -3.00
N ARG A 87 18.61 -19.02 -3.32
CA ARG A 87 20.00 -18.58 -3.16
C ARG A 87 20.08 -17.65 -1.95
N CYS A 88 21.05 -17.91 -1.08
CA CYS A 88 21.35 -17.06 0.06
C CYS A 88 22.70 -16.38 -0.13
N PHE A 89 22.69 -15.06 -0.06
CA PHE A 89 23.85 -14.19 -0.03
C PHE A 89 24.44 -14.14 1.37
N SER A 90 25.77 -14.23 1.44
CA SER A 90 26.54 -14.13 2.68
C SER A 90 27.49 -12.96 2.56
N VAL A 91 27.26 -11.95 3.41
CA VAL A 91 28.15 -10.78 3.57
C VAL A 91 29.58 -11.22 3.85
N GLU A 92 29.75 -12.25 4.69
CA GLU A 92 31.07 -12.75 5.03
C GLU A 92 31.81 -13.33 3.80
N LYS A 93 31.15 -14.18 3.00
CA LYS A 93 31.76 -14.72 1.77
C LYS A 93 32.07 -13.60 0.76
N PHE A 94 31.20 -12.59 0.69
CA PHE A 94 31.41 -11.42 -0.17
C PHE A 94 32.64 -10.62 0.28
N CYS A 95 32.75 -10.27 1.55
CA CYS A 95 33.90 -9.55 2.11
C CYS A 95 35.23 -10.31 1.92
N ARG A 96 35.24 -11.64 2.13
CA ARG A 96 36.42 -12.48 1.86
C ARG A 96 36.86 -12.41 0.39
N HIS A 97 35.92 -12.33 -0.55
CA HIS A 97 36.23 -12.21 -1.98
C HIS A 97 36.93 -10.88 -2.31
N PHE A 98 36.58 -9.80 -1.62
CA PHE A 98 37.15 -8.46 -1.83
C PHE A 98 38.27 -8.14 -0.84
N SER A 99 39.29 -9.01 -0.80
CA SER A 99 40.50 -8.83 0.04
C SER A 99 40.20 -8.69 1.54
N HIS A 100 39.27 -9.48 2.07
CA HIS A 100 38.86 -9.41 3.48
C HIS A 100 38.37 -8.02 3.91
N LEU A 101 37.60 -7.36 3.04
CA LEU A 101 36.94 -6.08 3.33
C LEU A 101 36.22 -6.12 4.69
N ASN A 102 36.48 -5.14 5.56
CA ASN A 102 35.73 -5.04 6.82
C ASN A 102 34.24 -4.79 6.53
N LYS A 103 33.36 -5.59 7.12
CA LYS A 103 31.90 -5.49 6.91
C LYS A 103 31.36 -4.11 7.31
N SER A 104 31.98 -3.45 8.30
CA SER A 104 31.61 -2.10 8.74
C SER A 104 31.73 -1.04 7.64
N LEU A 105 32.48 -1.34 6.56
CA LEU A 105 32.65 -0.45 5.40
C LEU A 105 31.56 -0.62 4.33
N LEU A 106 30.69 -1.64 4.43
CA LEU A 106 29.62 -1.86 3.45
C LEU A 106 28.56 -0.75 3.43
N PRO A 107 28.13 -0.19 4.58
CA PRO A 107 27.28 1.01 4.58
C PRO A 107 27.91 2.17 3.80
N LEU A 108 29.20 2.45 4.02
CA LEU A 108 29.90 3.50 3.27
C LEU A 108 29.94 3.19 1.77
N PHE A 109 30.18 1.93 1.41
CA PHE A 109 30.10 1.48 0.02
C PHE A 109 28.72 1.75 -0.59
N ALA A 110 27.63 1.43 0.11
CA ALA A 110 26.27 1.64 -0.37
C ALA A 110 25.98 3.13 -0.60
N VAL A 111 26.25 3.95 0.41
CA VAL A 111 26.06 5.40 0.40
C VAL A 111 26.85 6.06 -0.75
N MET A 112 28.11 5.67 -0.96
CA MET A 112 28.96 6.24 -2.02
C MET A 112 28.55 5.86 -3.45
N ASN A 113 27.76 4.80 -3.62
CA ASN A 113 27.31 4.34 -4.94
C ASN A 113 25.98 4.95 -5.39
N GLY A 114 25.36 5.79 -4.56
CA GLY A 114 24.08 6.41 -4.81
C GLY A 114 22.95 5.55 -4.27
N ASN A 115 22.70 5.68 -2.97
CA ASN A 115 21.37 5.40 -2.41
C ASN A 115 20.42 6.55 -2.74
N ASP A 116 19.12 6.40 -2.47
CA ASP A 116 18.06 7.37 -2.82
C ASP A 116 18.18 8.74 -2.11
N TYR A 117 19.20 8.93 -1.27
CA TYR A 117 19.31 10.04 -0.32
C TYR A 117 20.42 11.05 -0.65
N ILE A 118 21.35 10.79 -1.59
CA ILE A 118 22.50 11.68 -1.86
C ILE A 118 22.55 12.17 -3.31
N ASP A 119 22.56 13.50 -3.49
CA ASP A 119 22.91 14.13 -4.76
C ASP A 119 24.41 13.96 -5.05
N LEU A 120 24.69 13.12 -6.05
CA LEU A 120 26.01 12.59 -6.41
C LEU A 120 27.02 13.62 -6.93
N ALA A 121 26.65 14.89 -7.14
CA ALA A 121 27.52 15.89 -7.75
C ALA A 121 28.86 16.07 -6.99
N ALA A 122 28.83 16.03 -5.66
CA ALA A 122 30.04 16.15 -4.84
C ALA A 122 30.90 14.88 -4.85
N LEU A 123 30.28 13.70 -4.87
CA LEU A 123 30.99 12.42 -4.90
C LEU A 123 31.61 12.14 -6.28
N GLU A 124 31.03 12.65 -7.37
CA GLU A 124 31.66 12.57 -8.70
C GLU A 124 33.04 13.29 -8.76
N VAL A 125 33.26 14.30 -7.92
CA VAL A 125 34.59 14.93 -7.76
C VAL A 125 35.59 13.95 -7.15
N PHE A 126 35.15 13.09 -6.21
CA PHE A 126 35.97 12.01 -5.69
C PHE A 126 36.24 10.96 -6.77
N PHE A 127 35.20 10.45 -7.45
CA PHE A 127 35.33 9.40 -8.45
C PHE A 127 36.16 9.81 -9.68
N SER A 128 36.18 11.09 -10.03
CA SER A 128 37.02 11.61 -11.12
C SER A 128 38.51 11.72 -10.77
N LYS A 129 38.87 11.73 -9.47
CA LYS A 129 40.26 11.93 -9.00
C LYS A 129 40.88 10.69 -8.36
N VAL A 130 40.07 9.81 -7.77
CA VAL A 130 40.55 8.61 -7.07
C VAL A 130 41.12 7.59 -8.07
N ARG A 131 42.23 6.95 -7.69
CA ARG A 131 42.81 5.83 -8.47
C ARG A 131 42.24 4.51 -7.96
N LEU A 132 41.26 3.96 -8.67
CA LEU A 132 40.65 2.68 -8.32
C LEU A 132 41.47 1.49 -8.87
N PRO A 133 41.79 0.44 -8.07
CA PRO A 133 42.67 -0.68 -8.46
C PRO A 133 42.25 -1.51 -9.69
N ARG A 134 41.06 -1.32 -10.26
CA ARG A 134 40.55 -2.03 -11.45
C ARG A 134 39.85 -1.15 -12.50
N GLY A 135 40.15 0.15 -12.51
CA GLY A 135 39.83 1.09 -13.59
C GLY A 135 38.46 1.78 -13.54
N CYS A 136 38.41 3.01 -14.07
CA CYS A 136 37.18 3.76 -14.40
C CYS A 136 36.97 3.65 -15.92
N ALA A 137 36.08 2.79 -16.39
CA ALA A 137 35.77 2.71 -17.82
C ALA A 137 34.47 3.47 -18.12
N ALA A 138 34.53 4.49 -18.97
CA ALA A 138 33.32 5.08 -19.54
C ALA A 138 32.67 4.05 -20.50
N GLY A 139 31.40 3.69 -20.27
CA GLY A 139 30.64 2.76 -21.12
C GLY A 139 29.70 1.80 -20.35
N LYS A 140 29.01 0.91 -21.08
CA LYS A 140 27.98 -0.01 -20.54
C LYS A 140 28.50 -1.04 -19.50
N GLY A 141 29.81 -1.22 -19.34
CA GLY A 141 30.45 -2.02 -18.28
C GLY A 141 31.11 -1.20 -17.15
N GLY A 142 31.08 0.14 -17.27
CA GLY A 142 31.78 1.06 -16.38
C GLY A 142 31.29 1.09 -14.94
N LYS A 143 29.97 0.93 -14.76
CA LYS A 143 29.36 0.89 -13.42
C LYS A 143 29.87 -0.29 -12.61
N HIS A 144 29.90 -1.49 -13.19
CA HIS A 144 30.42 -2.68 -12.51
C HIS A 144 31.91 -2.57 -12.18
N ALA A 145 32.72 -2.00 -13.09
CA ALA A 145 34.13 -1.74 -12.83
C ALA A 145 34.34 -0.72 -11.70
N ARG A 146 33.53 0.35 -11.66
CA ARG A 146 33.51 1.34 -10.56
C ARG A 146 33.16 0.70 -9.22
N LEU A 147 32.12 -0.15 -9.17
CA LEU A 147 31.73 -0.88 -7.95
C LEU A 147 32.86 -1.77 -7.44
N GLN A 148 33.43 -2.59 -8.32
CA GLN A 148 34.56 -3.46 -7.95
C GLN A 148 35.78 -2.64 -7.50
N GLY A 149 36.09 -1.56 -8.22
CA GLY A 149 37.18 -0.66 -7.88
C GLY A 149 37.00 -0.02 -6.50
N LEU A 150 35.78 0.43 -6.18
CA LEU A 150 35.46 1.00 -4.86
C LEU A 150 35.59 -0.04 -3.75
N LEU A 151 35.12 -1.28 -3.94
CA LEU A 151 35.27 -2.35 -2.95
C LEU A 151 36.74 -2.67 -2.64
N HIS A 152 37.59 -2.73 -3.68
CA HIS A 152 39.04 -2.94 -3.50
C HIS A 152 39.77 -1.72 -2.94
N TRP A 153 39.21 -0.51 -3.11
CA TRP A 153 39.74 0.69 -2.49
C TRP A 153 39.37 0.74 -1.01
N LEU A 154 38.12 0.42 -0.68
CA LEU A 154 37.64 0.35 0.70
C LEU A 154 38.36 -0.73 1.52
N SER A 155 38.75 -1.85 0.92
CA SER A 155 39.46 -2.92 1.63
C SER A 155 40.85 -2.53 2.15
N GLN A 156 41.33 -1.32 1.84
CA GLN A 156 42.58 -0.77 2.37
C GLN A 156 42.42 -0.10 3.74
N PHE A 157 41.18 0.13 4.19
CA PHE A 157 40.87 0.80 5.46
C PHE A 157 40.42 -0.20 6.51
N ALA A 158 40.75 0.06 7.77
CA ALA A 158 40.27 -0.74 8.88
C ALA A 158 38.85 -0.31 9.29
N GLU A 159 38.62 1.01 9.36
CA GLU A 159 37.38 1.58 9.89
C GLU A 159 36.71 2.58 8.94
N PRO A 160 35.38 2.74 9.00
CA PRO A 160 34.64 3.69 8.14
C PRO A 160 35.09 5.13 8.29
N THR A 161 35.49 5.56 9.49
CA THR A 161 35.96 6.91 9.76
C THR A 161 37.22 7.25 8.96
N GLU A 162 38.17 6.32 8.86
CA GLU A 162 39.40 6.49 8.06
C GLU A 162 39.11 6.60 6.57
N ALA A 163 38.18 5.76 6.07
CA ALA A 163 37.76 5.77 4.69
C ALA A 163 37.07 7.10 4.34
N VAL A 164 36.16 7.59 5.20
CA VAL A 164 35.51 8.90 5.06
C VAL A 164 36.56 10.02 5.02
N ASP A 165 37.50 10.05 5.96
CA ASP A 165 38.59 11.04 5.96
C ASP A 165 39.39 11.03 4.67
N SER A 166 39.60 9.84 4.10
CA SER A 166 40.26 9.70 2.81
C SER A 166 39.43 10.24 1.64
N VAL A 167 38.10 10.07 1.64
CA VAL A 167 37.21 10.66 0.64
C VAL A 167 37.25 12.19 0.70
N LEU A 168 37.19 12.76 1.91
CA LEU A 168 37.14 14.22 2.12
C LEU A 168 38.40 14.94 1.62
N LYS A 169 39.55 14.27 1.52
CA LYS A 169 40.79 14.83 0.96
C LYS A 169 40.62 15.30 -0.49
N TYR A 170 39.70 14.70 -1.26
CA TYR A 170 39.44 15.04 -2.66
C TYR A 170 38.50 16.24 -2.85
N LEU A 171 37.85 16.66 -1.76
CA LEU A 171 36.80 17.67 -1.72
C LEU A 171 37.33 19.03 -1.23
N LYS A 172 36.64 20.11 -1.61
CA LYS A 172 36.98 21.48 -1.21
C LYS A 172 36.78 21.65 0.29
N LYS A 173 37.68 22.41 0.94
CA LYS A 173 37.71 22.56 2.42
C LYS A 173 36.34 22.95 3.03
N HIS A 174 35.59 23.84 2.38
CA HIS A 174 34.30 24.32 2.89
C HIS A 174 33.16 23.28 2.81
N GLN A 175 33.29 22.23 2.00
CA GLN A 175 32.25 21.19 1.82
C GLN A 175 32.51 19.95 2.69
N ARG A 176 33.67 19.87 3.36
CA ARG A 176 34.12 18.62 3.99
C ARG A 176 33.26 18.21 5.18
N GLU A 177 32.90 19.14 6.05
CA GLU A 177 32.10 18.81 7.23
C GLU A 177 30.66 18.46 6.86
N GLU A 178 30.06 19.20 5.93
CA GLU A 178 28.72 18.89 5.41
C GLU A 178 28.68 17.48 4.79
N ILE A 179 29.66 17.13 3.94
CA ILE A 179 29.70 15.80 3.31
C ILE A 179 30.04 14.71 4.34
N ARG A 180 30.87 15.01 5.35
CA ARG A 180 31.13 14.08 6.45
C ARG A 180 29.84 13.73 7.18
N GLU A 181 29.10 14.74 7.63
CA GLU A 181 27.85 14.57 8.35
C GLU A 181 26.82 13.79 7.51
N LEU A 182 26.73 14.12 6.22
CA LEU A 182 25.87 13.41 5.28
C LEU A 182 26.26 11.93 5.15
N LEU A 183 27.53 11.61 4.91
CA LEU A 183 28.00 10.23 4.81
C LEU A 183 27.78 9.45 6.10
N CYS A 184 28.09 10.04 7.25
CA CYS A 184 27.91 9.42 8.55
C CYS A 184 26.43 9.13 8.82
N THR A 185 25.55 10.11 8.60
CA THR A 185 24.11 9.96 8.84
C THR A 185 23.49 8.91 7.92
N SER A 186 23.83 8.93 6.62
CA SER A 186 23.31 7.95 5.65
C SER A 186 23.81 6.52 5.88
N MET A 187 24.93 6.32 6.58
CA MET A 187 25.35 4.96 6.97
C MET A 187 24.49 4.38 8.10
N GLU A 188 23.85 5.22 8.93
CA GLU A 188 22.98 4.77 10.02
C GLU A 188 21.75 4.02 9.50
N ASP A 189 21.33 4.27 8.25
CA ASP A 189 20.22 3.59 7.59
C ASP A 189 20.47 2.09 7.39
N TYR A 190 21.74 1.67 7.38
CA TYR A 190 22.14 0.26 7.28
C TYR A 190 22.46 -0.38 8.65
N THR A 191 22.18 0.32 9.75
CA THR A 191 22.31 -0.22 11.10
C THR A 191 20.97 -0.83 11.53
N PRO A 192 20.94 -2.11 11.99
CA PRO A 192 19.73 -2.73 12.51
C PRO A 192 19.05 -1.86 13.56
N SER A 193 17.72 -1.84 13.54
CA SER A 193 16.92 -1.03 14.46
C SER A 193 16.90 -1.65 15.86
N ASP A 194 16.93 -0.79 16.88
CA ASP A 194 16.71 -1.17 18.28
C ASP A 194 15.24 -1.55 18.56
N VAL A 195 14.33 -1.29 17.63
CA VAL A 195 12.92 -1.70 17.73
C VAL A 195 12.84 -3.21 17.90
N ASN A 196 12.12 -3.66 18.93
CA ASN A 196 11.93 -5.07 19.21
C ASN A 196 10.64 -5.60 18.55
N LEU A 197 10.72 -5.97 17.27
CA LEU A 197 9.60 -6.60 16.57
C LEU A 197 9.21 -7.99 17.13
N GLU A 198 10.10 -8.67 17.84
CA GLU A 198 9.76 -9.94 18.49
C GLU A 198 8.70 -9.74 19.59
N ASP A 199 8.78 -8.64 20.34
CA ASP A 199 7.77 -8.26 21.34
C ASP A 199 6.40 -8.01 20.70
N PHE A 200 6.36 -7.48 19.47
CA PHE A 200 5.12 -7.35 18.73
C PHE A 200 4.52 -8.72 18.38
N PHE A 201 5.32 -9.64 17.83
CA PHE A 201 4.81 -10.96 17.45
C PHE A 201 4.44 -11.84 18.65
N GLN A 202 5.05 -11.63 19.82
CA GLN A 202 4.75 -12.39 21.03
C GLN A 202 3.63 -11.76 21.87
N ASN A 203 3.67 -10.43 22.06
CA ASN A 203 2.84 -9.71 23.02
C ASN A 203 1.94 -8.63 22.39
N GLY A 204 2.00 -8.45 21.06
CA GLY A 204 1.22 -7.44 20.34
C GLY A 204 1.71 -6.00 20.53
N LYS A 205 2.89 -5.81 21.14
CA LYS A 205 3.43 -4.50 21.49
C LYS A 205 4.42 -4.00 20.44
N TYR A 206 4.04 -2.94 19.72
CA TYR A 206 4.93 -2.22 18.81
C TYR A 206 5.32 -0.87 19.42
N GLU A 207 6.63 -0.58 19.48
CA GLU A 207 7.16 0.70 19.92
C GLU A 207 8.43 1.06 19.13
N CYS A 208 8.39 2.23 18.47
CA CYS A 208 9.56 2.77 17.80
C CYS A 208 9.78 4.25 18.15
N GLY A 209 11.03 4.72 18.04
CA GLY A 209 11.39 6.10 18.37
C GLY A 209 10.66 7.14 17.53
N ALA A 210 10.42 6.84 16.25
CA ALA A 210 9.67 7.70 15.35
C ALA A 210 8.20 7.85 15.79
N ALA A 211 7.54 6.75 16.15
CA ALA A 211 6.17 6.77 16.67
C ALA A 211 6.05 7.55 17.99
N ARG A 212 7.01 7.39 18.92
CA ARG A 212 7.04 8.16 20.18
C ARG A 212 7.19 9.66 19.95
N LYS A 213 8.01 10.07 18.97
CA LYS A 213 8.21 11.48 18.60
C LYS A 213 6.97 12.09 17.93
N ALA A 214 6.15 11.28 17.27
CA ALA A 214 4.97 11.74 16.55
C ALA A 214 3.78 12.10 17.45
N ASP A 215 3.84 11.78 18.75
CA ASP A 215 2.80 12.10 19.75
C ASP A 215 1.38 11.69 19.33
N LEU A 216 1.26 10.50 18.70
CA LEU A 216 0.00 9.97 18.22
C LEU A 216 -0.74 9.19 19.32
N PRO A 217 -2.09 9.19 19.30
CA PRO A 217 -2.88 8.36 20.22
C PRO A 217 -2.49 6.89 20.11
N ARG A 218 -2.43 6.19 21.26
CA ARG A 218 -1.96 4.80 21.33
C ARG A 218 -2.77 3.86 20.41
N TRP A 219 -4.08 4.06 20.34
CA TRP A 219 -4.96 3.26 19.47
C TRP A 219 -4.60 3.40 17.98
N VAL A 220 -4.16 4.59 17.54
CA VAL A 220 -3.74 4.82 16.15
C VAL A 220 -2.45 4.06 15.85
N LEU A 221 -1.48 4.11 16.77
CA LEU A 221 -0.21 3.39 16.63
C LEU A 221 -0.43 1.87 16.58
N ASP A 222 -1.25 1.34 17.48
CA ASP A 222 -1.54 -0.09 17.53
C ASP A 222 -2.32 -0.55 16.29
N ALA A 223 -3.30 0.24 15.83
CA ALA A 223 -4.08 -0.06 14.62
C ALA A 223 -3.23 0.06 13.34
N LEU A 224 -2.30 1.02 13.25
CA LEU A 224 -1.33 1.08 12.16
C LEU A 224 -0.43 -0.15 12.16
N ALA A 225 0.15 -0.53 13.30
CA ALA A 225 1.05 -1.68 13.42
C ALA A 225 0.38 -3.01 13.01
N LYS A 226 -0.91 -3.17 13.34
CA LYS A 226 -1.74 -4.33 12.96
C LYS A 226 -2.27 -4.27 11.52
N GLY A 227 -2.04 -3.18 10.80
CA GLY A 227 -2.55 -2.96 9.45
C GLY A 227 -4.07 -2.68 9.38
N GLU A 228 -4.71 -2.40 10.51
CA GLU A 228 -6.12 -2.00 10.63
C GLU A 228 -6.35 -0.56 10.13
N LEU A 229 -5.33 0.30 10.23
CA LEU A 229 -5.30 1.61 9.58
C LEU A 229 -4.33 1.61 8.39
N ALA A 230 -4.73 2.28 7.31
CA ALA A 230 -3.86 2.47 6.15
C ALA A 230 -2.75 3.50 6.40
N PRO A 231 -1.55 3.34 5.81
CA PRO A 231 -0.46 4.33 5.85
C PRO A 231 -0.88 5.74 5.42
N PHE A 232 -1.88 5.84 4.55
CA PHE A 232 -2.51 7.11 4.19
C PHE A 232 -2.88 7.96 5.42
N ILE A 233 -3.33 7.33 6.51
CA ILE A 233 -3.71 8.00 7.75
C ILE A 233 -2.47 8.62 8.43
N SER A 234 -1.36 7.87 8.55
CA SER A 234 -0.12 8.40 9.11
C SER A 234 0.49 9.48 8.23
N ASP A 235 0.45 9.33 6.91
CA ASP A 235 1.00 10.29 5.96
C ASP A 235 0.24 11.63 6.03
N ALA A 236 -1.10 11.57 6.05
CA ALA A 236 -1.94 12.76 6.17
C ALA A 236 -1.76 13.45 7.54
N LEU A 237 -1.61 12.68 8.62
CA LEU A 237 -1.51 13.20 9.98
C LEU A 237 -0.13 13.78 10.30
N ILE A 238 0.94 13.08 9.93
CA ILE A 238 2.32 13.42 10.27
C ILE A 238 2.96 14.26 9.18
N LEU A 239 2.99 13.75 7.95
CA LEU A 239 3.68 14.38 6.83
C LEU A 239 2.87 15.54 6.24
N ARG A 240 1.56 15.60 6.56
CA ARG A 240 0.60 16.52 5.93
C ARG A 240 0.68 16.50 4.41
N SER A 241 1.01 15.32 3.87
CA SER A 241 1.15 15.12 2.44
C SER A 241 0.84 13.67 2.06
N THR A 242 0.31 13.48 0.86
CA THR A 242 -0.06 12.15 0.35
C THR A 242 0.11 12.08 -1.16
N PHE A 243 0.54 10.93 -1.66
CA PHE A 243 0.55 10.62 -3.08
C PHE A 243 -0.72 9.87 -3.45
N LEU A 244 -1.46 10.40 -4.41
CA LEU A 244 -2.64 9.74 -4.96
C LEU A 244 -2.18 8.82 -6.10
N HIS A 245 -2.16 7.51 -5.84
CA HIS A 245 -1.65 6.53 -6.79
C HIS A 245 -2.49 6.50 -8.08
N VAL A 246 -1.81 6.70 -9.21
CA VAL A 246 -2.42 6.72 -10.54
C VAL A 246 -2.84 5.30 -10.95
N GLN A 247 -4.01 5.19 -11.58
CA GLN A 247 -4.53 3.94 -12.15
C GLN A 247 -4.38 3.92 -13.69
N VAL A 248 -4.72 2.79 -14.32
CA VAL A 248 -4.88 2.74 -15.79
C VAL A 248 -6.21 3.42 -16.15
N GLU A 249 -6.20 4.75 -16.25
CA GLU A 249 -7.39 5.57 -16.47
C GLU A 249 -7.21 6.57 -17.63
N ASN A 250 -8.30 7.23 -18.03
CA ASN A 250 -8.28 8.23 -19.09
C ASN A 250 -7.55 9.51 -18.65
N MET A 251 -6.27 9.64 -19.01
CA MET A 251 -5.44 10.80 -18.68
C MET A 251 -5.89 12.12 -19.35
N GLN A 252 -6.78 12.08 -20.35
CA GLN A 252 -7.38 13.30 -20.93
C GLN A 252 -8.46 13.88 -20.03
N ARG A 253 -8.95 13.10 -19.05
CA ARG A 253 -9.92 13.53 -18.05
C ARG A 253 -9.20 13.95 -16.76
N PRO A 254 -9.87 14.76 -15.91
CA PRO A 254 -9.41 15.00 -14.54
C PRO A 254 -9.13 13.67 -13.80
N SER A 255 -8.30 13.69 -12.76
CA SER A 255 -7.97 12.50 -11.98
C SER A 255 -9.21 11.79 -11.44
N ALA A 256 -9.24 10.45 -11.50
CA ALA A 256 -10.31 9.66 -10.87
C ALA A 256 -10.43 9.95 -9.36
N HIS A 257 -9.32 10.37 -8.73
CA HIS A 257 -9.31 10.75 -7.32
C HIS A 257 -10.14 12.00 -7.00
N ILE A 258 -10.49 12.83 -7.99
CA ILE A 258 -11.35 14.00 -7.76
C ILE A 258 -12.73 13.57 -7.24
N THR A 259 -13.26 12.44 -7.71
CA THR A 259 -14.56 11.93 -7.25
C THR A 259 -14.55 11.59 -5.76
N ALA A 260 -13.41 11.19 -5.21
CA ALA A 260 -13.26 10.85 -3.79
C ALA A 260 -12.75 12.01 -2.92
N LEU A 261 -12.59 13.22 -3.49
CA LEU A 261 -12.07 14.39 -2.76
C LEU A 261 -12.92 14.71 -1.51
N PRO A 262 -14.27 14.78 -1.56
CA PRO A 262 -15.04 15.09 -0.36
C PRO A 262 -14.86 14.09 0.78
N ILE A 263 -14.69 12.79 0.47
CA ILE A 263 -14.38 11.76 1.48
C ILE A 263 -13.03 12.06 2.14
N ARG A 264 -12.01 12.41 1.35
CA ARG A 264 -10.70 12.82 1.88
C ARG A 264 -10.77 14.06 2.77
N GLN A 265 -11.59 15.05 2.40
CA GLN A 265 -11.78 16.25 3.23
C GLN A 265 -12.34 15.91 4.61
N VAL A 266 -13.26 14.94 4.71
CA VAL A 266 -13.77 14.43 6.00
C VAL A 266 -12.66 13.72 6.78
N ILE A 267 -11.87 12.86 6.13
CA ILE A 267 -10.71 12.22 6.78
C ILE A 267 -9.75 13.28 7.32
N TYR A 268 -9.40 14.30 6.53
CA TYR A 268 -8.54 15.39 7.00
C TYR A 268 -9.18 16.20 8.13
N GLY A 269 -10.50 16.36 8.15
CA GLY A 269 -11.22 16.98 9.26
C GLY A 269 -11.09 16.21 10.56
N LEU A 270 -11.11 14.87 10.49
CA LEU A 270 -10.93 14.01 11.66
C LEU A 270 -9.47 13.99 12.15
N LEU A 271 -8.50 14.12 11.24
CA LEU A 271 -7.08 14.04 11.55
C LEU A 271 -6.46 15.38 11.99
N LEU A 272 -6.84 16.47 11.35
CA LEU A 272 -6.21 17.77 11.54
C LEU A 272 -7.02 18.62 12.52
N LYS A 273 -6.41 18.93 13.67
CA LYS A 273 -6.95 19.85 14.68
C LYS A 273 -7.38 21.17 14.03
N VAL A 274 -8.69 21.43 13.92
CA VAL A 274 -9.19 22.76 13.54
C VAL A 274 -9.44 23.55 14.82
N SER A 275 -8.43 24.26 15.31
CA SER A 275 -8.67 25.25 16.37
C SER A 275 -9.40 26.45 15.77
N ARG A 276 -10.64 26.71 16.20
CA ARG A 276 -11.29 28.02 15.94
C ARG A 276 -10.84 29.10 16.92
N SER A 277 -10.05 28.75 17.95
CA SER A 277 -9.56 29.70 18.95
C SER A 277 -8.33 30.47 18.45
N THR A 278 -8.58 31.45 17.59
CA THR A 278 -7.97 32.78 17.68
C THR A 278 -8.75 33.66 16.71
N GLU A 279 -9.47 34.65 17.24
CA GLU A 279 -10.20 35.70 16.50
C GLU A 279 -9.28 36.62 15.64
N ALA A 280 -8.14 36.09 15.18
CA ALA A 280 -7.18 36.75 14.30
C ALA A 280 -6.49 35.77 13.33
N ALA A 281 -7.10 34.61 13.03
CA ALA A 281 -6.60 33.73 11.98
C ALA A 281 -7.16 34.17 10.62
N SER A 282 -6.30 34.81 9.82
CA SER A 282 -6.54 35.00 8.39
C SER A 282 -6.93 33.68 7.71
N PRO A 283 -7.75 33.69 6.64
CA PRO A 283 -8.12 32.49 5.88
C PRO A 283 -6.91 31.69 5.33
N SER A 284 -5.69 32.24 5.43
CA SER A 284 -4.41 31.61 5.12
C SER A 284 -3.84 30.67 6.20
N LYS A 285 -4.53 30.44 7.34
CA LYS A 285 -4.01 29.62 8.46
C LYS A 285 -4.72 28.28 8.71
N LEU A 286 -5.72 27.91 7.92
CA LEU A 286 -6.38 26.60 8.09
C LEU A 286 -5.40 25.45 7.76
N PRO A 287 -5.44 24.34 8.53
CA PRO A 287 -4.52 23.23 8.30
C PRO A 287 -4.84 22.57 6.96
N VAL A 288 -3.85 22.45 6.07
CA VAL A 288 -3.99 21.84 4.75
C VAL A 288 -3.20 20.55 4.63
N VAL A 289 -3.69 19.64 3.78
CA VAL A 289 -2.93 18.48 3.30
C VAL A 289 -2.45 18.73 1.88
N CYS A 290 -1.17 18.47 1.64
CA CYS A 290 -0.56 18.50 0.32
C CYS A 290 -0.81 17.19 -0.43
N GLU A 291 -1.70 17.20 -1.41
CA GLU A 291 -1.91 16.07 -2.32
C GLU A 291 -1.01 16.18 -3.56
N PHE A 292 -0.35 15.08 -3.89
CA PHE A 292 0.33 14.88 -5.16
C PHE A 292 -0.53 13.97 -6.04
N ASP A 293 -1.12 14.53 -7.09
CA ASP A 293 -2.00 13.82 -8.02
C ASP A 293 -1.53 14.02 -9.46
N ARG A 294 -2.02 13.19 -10.38
CA ARG A 294 -1.71 13.40 -11.80
C ARG A 294 -2.40 14.65 -12.35
N LEU A 295 -1.69 15.34 -13.22
CA LEU A 295 -2.25 16.25 -14.23
C LEU A 295 -1.80 15.74 -15.59
N GLN A 296 -2.70 15.03 -16.28
CA GLN A 296 -2.36 14.28 -17.50
C GLN A 296 -1.15 13.35 -17.25
N LYS A 297 0.02 13.67 -17.82
CA LYS A 297 1.26 12.89 -17.73
C LYS A 297 2.26 13.45 -16.71
N THR A 298 1.93 14.53 -16.01
CA THR A 298 2.79 15.14 -14.99
C THR A 298 2.17 15.03 -13.61
N LEU A 299 2.95 15.38 -12.59
CA LEU A 299 2.49 15.44 -11.21
C LEU A 299 2.08 16.88 -10.87
N LYS A 300 0.93 17.04 -10.22
CA LYS A 300 0.43 18.30 -9.71
C LYS A 300 0.34 18.23 -8.19
N LYS A 301 0.85 19.29 -7.56
CA LYS A 301 0.70 19.54 -6.13
C LYS A 301 -0.54 20.37 -5.88
N THR A 302 -1.42 19.94 -4.98
CA THR A 302 -2.64 20.65 -4.56
C THR A 302 -2.75 20.67 -3.05
N PHE A 303 -3.28 21.76 -2.50
CA PHE A 303 -3.52 21.89 -1.06
C PHE A 303 -5.01 21.74 -0.78
N VAL A 304 -5.37 20.70 -0.03
CA VAL A 304 -6.75 20.36 0.27
C VAL A 304 -7.09 20.79 1.69
N GLN A 305 -8.22 21.49 1.82
CA GLN A 305 -8.77 21.92 3.10
C GLN A 305 -9.66 20.81 3.69
N PRO A 306 -9.58 20.58 5.01
CA PRO A 306 -10.51 19.74 5.74
C PRO A 306 -11.97 20.16 5.60
N ALA A 307 -12.87 19.19 5.68
CA ALA A 307 -14.30 19.45 5.77
C ALA A 307 -14.67 19.94 7.18
N SER A 308 -15.75 20.73 7.28
CA SER A 308 -16.39 20.99 8.57
C SER A 308 -17.13 19.75 9.02
N LEU A 309 -16.88 19.30 10.25
CA LEU A 309 -17.51 18.10 10.80
C LEU A 309 -18.83 18.42 11.55
N PRO A 310 -19.72 17.44 11.76
CA PRO A 310 -20.89 17.58 12.63
C PRO A 310 -20.48 17.84 14.09
N ALA A 311 -21.35 18.49 14.88
CA ALA A 311 -21.07 18.90 16.27
C ALA A 311 -20.49 17.79 17.16
N ASP A 312 -20.95 16.55 16.99
CA ASP A 312 -20.44 15.34 17.69
C ASP A 312 -18.93 15.12 17.51
N PHE A 313 -18.33 15.74 16.49
CA PHE A 313 -16.92 15.67 16.09
C PHE A 313 -16.27 17.07 15.94
N CYS A 314 -16.97 18.13 16.35
CA CYS A 314 -16.61 19.53 16.05
C CYS A 314 -16.39 20.38 17.31
N ASP A 315 -16.15 19.76 18.47
CA ASP A 315 -15.68 20.53 19.61
C ASP A 315 -14.28 21.07 19.27
N ASP A 316 -13.97 22.33 19.62
CA ASP A 316 -12.72 23.03 19.23
C ASP A 316 -11.44 22.33 19.73
N HIS A 317 -11.64 21.23 20.48
CA HIS A 317 -10.64 20.35 21.05
C HIS A 317 -10.91 18.86 20.84
N PHE A 318 -11.83 18.40 19.95
CA PHE A 318 -12.11 16.97 19.78
C PHE A 318 -10.80 16.22 19.48
N PRO A 319 -10.23 15.50 20.44
CA PRO A 319 -8.89 14.99 20.26
C PRO A 319 -9.02 13.58 19.67
N LEU A 320 -8.11 13.24 18.74
CA LEU A 320 -8.19 11.99 17.97
C LEU A 320 -8.17 10.74 18.89
N ASP A 321 -7.62 10.86 20.11
CA ASP A 321 -7.69 9.86 21.16
C ASP A 321 -9.13 9.53 21.61
N LYS A 322 -10.05 10.50 21.56
CA LYS A 322 -11.46 10.33 21.94
C LYS A 322 -12.34 9.75 20.84
N LEU A 323 -11.83 9.59 19.62
CA LEU A 323 -12.61 9.03 18.51
C LEU A 323 -13.18 7.65 18.83
N ILE A 324 -12.42 6.82 19.55
CA ILE A 324 -12.85 5.48 19.96
C ILE A 324 -13.97 5.50 21.01
N GLU A 325 -14.09 6.58 21.78
CA GLU A 325 -15.10 6.77 22.83
C GLU A 325 -16.44 7.23 22.24
N VAL A 326 -16.44 7.76 21.01
CA VAL A 326 -17.67 8.17 20.32
C VAL A 326 -18.55 6.94 20.06
N PRO A 327 -19.88 7.02 20.33
CA PRO A 327 -20.79 5.92 20.05
C PRO A 327 -20.70 5.42 18.61
N VAL A 328 -20.75 4.10 18.42
CA VAL A 328 -20.71 3.47 17.09
C VAL A 328 -21.78 4.05 16.17
N SER A 329 -22.98 4.36 16.69
CA SER A 329 -24.06 4.98 15.92
C SER A 329 -23.71 6.37 15.37
N CYS A 330 -22.96 7.19 16.11
CA CYS A 330 -22.54 8.51 15.64
C CYS A 330 -21.43 8.39 14.59
N ARG A 331 -20.48 7.46 14.79
CA ARG A 331 -19.44 7.13 13.81
C ARG A 331 -20.03 6.57 12.50
N GLN A 332 -21.00 5.66 12.62
CA GLN A 332 -21.76 5.14 11.49
C GLN A 332 -22.52 6.24 10.75
N ARG A 333 -23.17 7.16 11.50
CA ARG A 333 -23.86 8.31 10.92
C ARG A 333 -22.91 9.18 10.11
N LEU A 334 -21.75 9.56 10.66
CA LEU A 334 -20.76 10.37 9.94
C LEU A 334 -20.28 9.69 8.65
N LEU A 335 -19.99 8.39 8.69
CA LEU A 335 -19.61 7.62 7.51
C LEU A 335 -20.70 7.67 6.43
N LEU A 336 -21.94 7.41 6.83
CA LEU A 336 -23.09 7.36 5.91
C LEU A 336 -23.47 8.74 5.36
N GLU A 337 -23.42 9.79 6.18
CA GLU A 337 -23.61 11.19 5.75
C GLU A 337 -22.53 11.60 4.75
N THR A 338 -21.27 11.22 4.98
CA THR A 338 -20.17 11.47 4.03
C THR A 338 -20.41 10.79 2.68
N LEU A 339 -21.00 9.59 2.69
CA LEU A 339 -21.37 8.85 1.49
C LEU A 339 -22.73 9.26 0.91
N GLY A 340 -23.46 10.17 1.57
CA GLY A 340 -24.78 10.63 1.12
C GLY A 340 -25.88 9.57 1.19
N VAL A 341 -25.74 8.55 2.04
CA VAL A 341 -26.68 7.40 2.14
C VAL A 341 -27.29 7.35 3.55
N LYS A 342 -28.54 6.92 3.65
CA LYS A 342 -29.19 6.61 4.94
C LYS A 342 -29.11 5.13 5.23
N MET A 343 -28.95 4.76 6.50
CA MET A 343 -28.88 3.35 6.91
C MET A 343 -30.12 2.55 6.49
N SER A 344 -31.29 3.19 6.47
CA SER A 344 -32.55 2.57 6.03
C SER A 344 -32.51 2.01 4.60
N PHE A 345 -31.67 2.56 3.72
CA PHE A 345 -31.50 2.04 2.35
C PHE A 345 -30.62 0.78 2.28
N LEU A 346 -29.85 0.52 3.34
CA LEU A 346 -28.87 -0.56 3.41
C LEU A 346 -29.36 -1.75 4.26
N GLU A 347 -30.52 -1.65 4.92
CA GLU A 347 -31.07 -2.69 5.80
C GLU A 347 -31.29 -4.03 5.09
N SER A 348 -31.68 -4.01 3.81
CA SER A 348 -31.87 -5.22 2.99
C SER A 348 -30.58 -5.77 2.39
N ILE A 349 -29.46 -5.08 2.57
CA ILE A 349 -28.16 -5.42 2.01
C ILE A 349 -27.36 -6.24 3.03
N PRO A 350 -26.74 -7.37 2.66
CA PRO A 350 -25.84 -8.10 3.55
C PRO A 350 -24.78 -7.18 4.17
N SER A 351 -24.48 -7.35 5.46
CA SER A 351 -23.63 -6.41 6.22
C SER A 351 -22.26 -6.16 5.58
N HIS A 352 -21.60 -7.20 5.07
CA HIS A 352 -20.32 -7.11 4.36
C HIS A 352 -20.40 -6.42 2.99
N LEU A 353 -21.60 -6.19 2.46
CA LEU A 353 -21.85 -5.44 1.22
C LEU A 353 -22.41 -4.03 1.47
N GLN A 354 -22.74 -3.65 2.71
CA GLN A 354 -23.32 -2.33 2.99
C GLN A 354 -22.37 -1.19 2.62
N LEU A 355 -21.09 -1.28 3.00
CA LEU A 355 -20.08 -0.28 2.65
C LEU A 355 -19.87 -0.13 1.13
N PRO A 356 -19.59 -1.21 0.34
CA PRO A 356 -19.40 -1.05 -1.10
C PRO A 356 -20.66 -0.58 -1.82
N ILE A 357 -21.87 -0.89 -1.33
CA ILE A 357 -23.11 -0.37 -1.91
C ILE A 357 -23.32 1.11 -1.57
N ALA A 358 -23.03 1.54 -0.33
CA ALA A 358 -23.04 2.95 0.03
C ALA A 358 -22.05 3.77 -0.82
N VAL A 359 -20.84 3.25 -1.05
CA VAL A 359 -19.85 3.83 -1.97
C VAL A 359 -20.36 3.87 -3.41
N THR A 360 -21.11 2.85 -3.83
CA THR A 360 -21.70 2.81 -5.18
C THR A 360 -22.75 3.91 -5.35
N CYS A 361 -23.62 4.13 -4.37
CA CYS A 361 -24.56 5.26 -4.36
C CYS A 361 -23.81 6.60 -4.46
N TYR A 362 -22.79 6.80 -3.62
CA TYR A 362 -21.96 8.00 -3.64
C TYR A 362 -21.32 8.24 -5.02
N TRP A 363 -20.72 7.20 -5.61
CA TRP A 363 -20.07 7.26 -6.90
C TRP A 363 -21.03 7.68 -8.01
N ILE A 364 -22.26 7.14 -8.05
CA ILE A 364 -23.29 7.53 -9.04
C ILE A 364 -23.61 9.03 -8.95
N CYS A 365 -23.71 9.56 -7.73
CA CYS A 365 -24.01 10.97 -7.50
C CYS A 365 -22.85 11.89 -7.89
N CYS A 366 -21.61 11.50 -7.55
CA CYS A 366 -20.44 12.38 -7.62
C CYS A 366 -19.54 12.18 -8.85
N SER A 367 -19.73 11.12 -9.65
CA SER A 367 -18.86 10.88 -10.80
C SER A 367 -19.01 11.94 -11.89
N GLU A 368 -17.89 12.28 -12.51
CA GLU A 368 -17.85 13.08 -13.74
C GLU A 368 -16.87 12.42 -14.72
N PRO A 369 -17.34 11.91 -15.88
CA PRO A 369 -18.72 11.93 -16.37
C PRO A 369 -19.69 11.12 -15.51
N LYS A 370 -20.99 11.39 -15.68
CA LYS A 370 -22.06 10.60 -15.04
C LYS A 370 -21.97 9.12 -15.39
N VAL A 371 -22.16 8.28 -14.39
CA VAL A 371 -22.17 6.81 -14.53
C VAL A 371 -23.26 6.39 -15.51
N LYS A 372 -22.87 5.60 -16.51
CA LYS A 372 -23.81 5.00 -17.47
C LYS A 372 -24.45 3.75 -16.86
N LEU A 373 -25.71 3.48 -17.21
CA LEU A 373 -26.46 2.33 -16.69
C LEU A 373 -25.70 0.99 -16.86
N HIS A 374 -25.08 0.74 -18.01
CA HIS A 374 -24.32 -0.49 -18.22
C HIS A 374 -23.04 -0.58 -17.35
N GLN A 375 -22.42 0.55 -16.99
CA GLN A 375 -21.27 0.55 -16.06
C GLN A 375 -21.73 0.15 -14.66
N LEU A 376 -22.86 0.72 -14.22
CA LEU A 376 -23.48 0.36 -12.95
C LEU A 376 -23.86 -1.12 -12.91
N LYS A 377 -24.62 -1.62 -13.89
CA LYS A 377 -25.02 -3.03 -13.98
C LYS A 377 -23.83 -3.97 -14.01
N ALA A 378 -22.77 -3.64 -14.75
CA ALA A 378 -21.54 -4.44 -14.78
C ALA A 378 -20.87 -4.54 -13.41
N LEU A 379 -20.81 -3.43 -12.66
CA LEU A 379 -20.27 -3.42 -11.30
C LEU A 379 -21.13 -4.24 -10.34
N LEU A 380 -22.46 -4.13 -10.40
CA LEU A 380 -23.35 -4.92 -9.54
C LEU A 380 -23.27 -6.42 -9.85
N LEU A 381 -23.24 -6.81 -11.12
CA LEU A 381 -23.04 -8.21 -11.51
C LEU A 381 -21.67 -8.74 -11.06
N MET A 382 -20.63 -7.90 -11.07
CA MET A 382 -19.32 -8.25 -10.50
C MET A 382 -19.43 -8.53 -8.99
N ILE A 383 -20.10 -7.67 -8.22
CA ILE A 383 -20.32 -7.86 -6.78
C ILE A 383 -21.10 -9.15 -6.52
N VAL A 384 -22.18 -9.40 -7.27
CA VAL A 384 -22.99 -10.63 -7.16
C VAL A 384 -22.16 -11.87 -7.50
N SER A 385 -21.29 -11.80 -8.51
CA SER A 385 -20.38 -12.90 -8.85
C SER A 385 -19.40 -13.22 -7.72
N GLY A 386 -18.92 -12.19 -7.01
CA GLY A 386 -18.07 -12.33 -5.83
C GLY A 386 -18.79 -12.98 -4.67
N GLU A 387 -20.06 -12.61 -4.44
CA GLU A 387 -20.90 -13.22 -3.42
C GLU A 387 -21.23 -14.68 -3.73
N LEU A 388 -21.55 -14.99 -4.99
CA LEU A 388 -21.75 -16.36 -5.45
C LEU A 388 -20.48 -17.22 -5.23
N HIS A 389 -19.31 -16.67 -5.54
CA HIS A 389 -18.04 -17.34 -5.29
C HIS A 389 -17.80 -17.56 -3.79
N ARG A 390 -18.14 -16.58 -2.93
CA ARG A 390 -18.03 -16.67 -1.47
C ARG A 390 -18.88 -17.82 -0.92
N ILE A 391 -20.18 -17.85 -1.24
CA ILE A 391 -21.09 -18.88 -0.70
C ILE A 391 -20.82 -20.28 -1.24
N THR A 392 -20.19 -20.39 -2.42
CA THR A 392 -19.89 -21.69 -3.03
C THR A 392 -18.57 -22.28 -2.52
N ASN A 393 -17.58 -21.43 -2.20
CA ASN A 393 -16.21 -21.86 -1.90
C ASN A 393 -15.79 -21.69 -0.43
N ASP A 394 -16.49 -20.88 0.37
CA ASP A 394 -16.19 -20.82 1.79
C ASP A 394 -16.58 -22.14 2.48
N SER A 395 -15.72 -22.55 3.40
CA SER A 395 -15.72 -23.87 4.05
C SER A 395 -16.58 -23.90 5.31
N ASP A 396 -17.60 -23.04 5.42
CA ASP A 396 -18.46 -23.04 6.61
C ASP A 396 -19.25 -24.38 6.64
N PRO A 397 -18.97 -25.27 7.62
CA PRO A 397 -19.58 -26.59 7.70
C PRO A 397 -21.10 -26.53 7.94
N THR A 398 -21.63 -25.37 8.31
CA THR A 398 -23.04 -25.17 8.68
C THR A 398 -23.93 -24.73 7.52
N VAL A 399 -23.33 -24.30 6.40
CA VAL A 399 -24.08 -23.81 5.24
C VAL A 399 -24.29 -24.96 4.25
N VAL A 400 -25.51 -25.50 4.22
CA VAL A 400 -25.93 -26.42 3.14
C VAL A 400 -25.83 -25.69 1.82
N ARG A 401 -24.94 -26.15 0.94
CA ARG A 401 -24.78 -25.61 -0.42
C ARG A 401 -26.04 -25.93 -1.22
N ALA A 402 -26.75 -24.91 -1.68
CA ALA A 402 -27.85 -25.12 -2.61
C ALA A 402 -27.30 -25.63 -3.95
N GLU A 403 -27.94 -26.65 -4.52
CA GLU A 403 -27.59 -27.18 -5.85
C GLU A 403 -27.65 -26.07 -6.91
N ASP A 404 -28.68 -25.22 -6.83
CA ASP A 404 -28.91 -24.06 -7.69
C ASP A 404 -27.71 -23.07 -7.70
N ASP A 405 -27.13 -22.79 -6.54
CA ASP A 405 -25.97 -21.89 -6.43
C ASP A 405 -24.72 -22.51 -7.08
N SER A 406 -24.53 -23.81 -6.92
CA SER A 406 -23.41 -24.54 -7.54
C SER A 406 -23.54 -24.58 -9.07
N ILE A 407 -24.76 -24.78 -9.58
CA ILE A 407 -25.07 -24.73 -11.02
C ILE A 407 -24.78 -23.33 -11.57
N ALA A 408 -25.32 -22.28 -10.93
CA ALA A 408 -25.10 -20.90 -11.32
C ALA A 408 -23.60 -20.55 -11.34
N TYR A 409 -22.84 -21.02 -10.36
CA TYR A 409 -21.39 -20.78 -10.30
C TYR A 409 -20.64 -21.49 -11.44
N SER A 410 -20.98 -22.75 -11.73
CA SER A 410 -20.43 -23.49 -12.88
C SER A 410 -20.74 -22.78 -14.20
N ASP A 411 -21.98 -22.34 -14.40
CA ASP A 411 -22.40 -21.66 -15.63
C ASP A 411 -21.71 -20.30 -15.78
N PHE A 412 -21.54 -19.57 -14.68
CA PHE A 412 -20.75 -18.35 -14.65
C PHE A 412 -19.28 -18.59 -15.03
N LEU A 413 -18.65 -19.66 -14.53
CA LEU A 413 -17.27 -20.01 -14.89
C LEU A 413 -17.15 -20.34 -16.39
N LYS A 414 -18.07 -21.14 -16.94
CA LYS A 414 -18.12 -21.44 -18.38
C LYS A 414 -18.30 -20.16 -19.21
N TRP A 415 -19.17 -19.26 -18.78
CA TRP A 415 -19.35 -17.95 -19.43
C TRP A 415 -18.06 -17.13 -19.39
N LYS A 416 -17.40 -17.07 -18.22
CA LYS A 416 -16.15 -16.33 -18.02
C LYS A 416 -15.04 -16.85 -18.92
N GLU A 417 -14.89 -18.17 -19.05
CA GLU A 417 -13.93 -18.84 -19.93
C GLU A 417 -14.24 -18.60 -21.42
N LYS A 418 -15.50 -18.75 -21.83
CA LYS A 418 -15.92 -18.50 -23.22
C LYS A 418 -15.65 -17.07 -23.65
N LYS A 419 -15.78 -16.12 -22.73
CA LYS A 419 -15.63 -14.67 -22.98
C LYS A 419 -14.22 -14.14 -22.68
N LEU A 420 -13.24 -15.00 -22.39
CA LEU A 420 -11.85 -14.60 -22.13
C LEU A 420 -11.15 -13.97 -23.36
N GLN A 421 -11.71 -14.13 -24.56
CA GLN A 421 -11.09 -13.73 -25.83
C GLN A 421 -11.47 -12.31 -26.33
N SER A 422 -12.39 -11.61 -25.65
CA SER A 422 -12.80 -10.25 -26.06
C SER A 422 -11.69 -9.22 -25.78
N LYS A 423 -11.28 -8.47 -26.81
CA LYS A 423 -10.12 -7.55 -26.80
C LYS A 423 -10.49 -6.08 -26.67
N ASP A 424 -11.78 -5.73 -26.60
CA ASP A 424 -12.21 -4.34 -26.68
C ASP A 424 -12.07 -3.63 -25.31
N PHE A 425 -11.00 -2.86 -25.18
CA PHE A 425 -10.76 -2.00 -24.02
C PHE A 425 -11.46 -0.65 -24.20
N ASP A 426 -12.46 -0.38 -23.36
CA ASP A 426 -13.14 0.93 -23.30
C ASP A 426 -12.49 1.80 -22.23
N LEU A 427 -11.77 2.83 -22.67
CA LEU A 427 -11.02 3.73 -21.79
C LEU A 427 -11.93 4.58 -20.88
N ASP A 428 -13.13 4.92 -21.34
CA ASP A 428 -14.07 5.71 -20.54
C ASP A 428 -14.76 4.86 -19.47
N ALA A 429 -15.07 3.60 -19.78
CA ALA A 429 -15.48 2.63 -18.76
C ALA A 429 -14.37 2.38 -17.73
N ALA A 430 -13.11 2.25 -18.18
CA ALA A 430 -11.97 2.11 -17.28
C ALA A 430 -11.86 3.28 -16.32
N HIS A 431 -11.93 4.50 -16.84
CA HIS A 431 -11.88 5.71 -16.01
C HIS A 431 -13.03 5.77 -15.01
N SER A 432 -14.25 5.42 -15.41
CA SER A 432 -15.41 5.38 -14.53
C SER A 432 -15.24 4.35 -13.39
N PHE A 433 -14.72 3.15 -13.69
CA PHE A 433 -14.40 2.18 -12.65
C PHE A 433 -13.21 2.58 -11.77
N CYS A 434 -12.25 3.36 -12.30
CA CYS A 434 -11.17 3.94 -11.50
C CYS A 434 -11.73 4.94 -10.48
N GLN A 435 -12.73 5.76 -10.85
CA GLN A 435 -13.43 6.66 -9.92
C GLN A 435 -14.11 5.89 -8.80
N TRP A 436 -14.81 4.80 -9.12
CA TRP A 436 -15.41 3.93 -8.09
C TRP A 436 -14.36 3.33 -7.15
N GLN A 437 -13.23 2.83 -7.68
CA GLN A 437 -12.14 2.30 -6.86
C GLN A 437 -11.52 3.37 -5.95
N CYS A 438 -11.37 4.62 -6.41
CA CYS A 438 -10.92 5.74 -5.58
C CYS A 438 -11.91 6.03 -4.44
N CYS A 439 -13.22 6.02 -4.73
CA CYS A 439 -14.26 6.22 -3.73
C CYS A 439 -14.27 5.07 -2.70
N LEU A 440 -14.12 3.83 -3.16
CA LEU A 440 -14.03 2.66 -2.29
C LEU A 440 -12.80 2.72 -1.38
N GLN A 441 -11.63 3.09 -1.92
CA GLN A 441 -10.41 3.20 -1.12
C GLN A 441 -10.57 4.24 0.00
N MET A 442 -11.09 5.43 -0.33
CA MET A 442 -11.29 6.47 0.69
C MET A 442 -12.43 6.13 1.65
N GLY A 443 -13.49 5.46 1.17
CA GLY A 443 -14.57 4.94 2.01
C GLY A 443 -14.09 3.89 3.01
N LEU A 444 -13.19 2.99 2.59
CA LEU A 444 -12.52 2.04 3.49
C LEU A 444 -11.68 2.76 4.53
N TYR A 445 -10.85 3.73 4.13
CA TYR A 445 -9.99 4.47 5.06
C TYR A 445 -10.80 5.27 6.08
N LEU A 446 -11.90 5.89 5.66
CA LEU A 446 -12.81 6.57 6.57
C LEU A 446 -13.49 5.58 7.52
N ASN A 447 -13.98 4.43 7.00
CA ASN A 447 -14.56 3.38 7.83
C ASN A 447 -13.55 2.88 8.88
N GLN A 448 -12.31 2.61 8.49
CA GLN A 448 -11.22 2.19 9.37
C GLN A 448 -10.89 3.24 10.43
N LEU A 449 -10.76 4.52 10.03
CA LEU A 449 -10.51 5.63 10.95
C LEU A 449 -11.61 5.76 12.01
N LEU A 450 -12.85 5.51 11.62
CA LEU A 450 -14.02 5.50 12.51
C LEU A 450 -14.17 4.18 13.30
N CYS A 451 -13.13 3.35 13.33
CA CYS A 451 -13.09 2.02 13.94
C CYS A 451 -14.20 1.09 13.43
N THR A 452 -14.30 1.02 12.10
CA THR A 452 -15.09 0.06 11.32
C THR A 452 -16.57 -0.07 11.74
N PRO A 453 -17.36 1.03 11.73
CA PRO A 453 -18.78 0.97 12.05
C PRO A 453 -19.59 0.14 11.04
N LEU A 454 -19.08 -0.05 9.82
CA LEU A 454 -19.58 -1.04 8.85
C LEU A 454 -18.54 -2.13 8.61
N SER A 455 -19.00 -3.34 8.31
CA SER A 455 -18.12 -4.47 7.96
C SER A 455 -17.33 -4.18 6.67
N GLU A 456 -16.04 -4.50 6.69
CA GLU A 456 -15.24 -4.41 5.47
C GLU A 456 -15.61 -5.52 4.47
N PRO A 457 -15.69 -5.21 3.17
CA PRO A 457 -15.92 -6.21 2.14
C PRO A 457 -14.65 -7.05 1.87
N ASP A 458 -14.83 -8.28 1.40
CA ASP A 458 -13.74 -9.10 0.87
C ASP A 458 -13.28 -8.55 -0.50
N LEU A 459 -12.19 -7.79 -0.49
CA LEU A 459 -11.66 -7.13 -1.68
C LEU A 459 -11.12 -8.12 -2.72
N THR A 460 -10.77 -9.34 -2.31
CA THR A 460 -10.28 -10.37 -3.24
C THR A 460 -11.37 -10.92 -4.15
N ARG A 461 -12.63 -10.72 -3.77
CA ARG A 461 -13.82 -11.20 -4.50
C ARG A 461 -14.69 -10.05 -5.00
N LEU A 462 -14.62 -8.86 -4.39
CA LEU A 462 -15.47 -7.72 -4.69
C LEU A 462 -15.27 -7.14 -6.11
N TYR A 463 -14.02 -7.03 -6.58
CA TYR A 463 -13.72 -6.35 -7.84
C TYR A 463 -12.60 -7.02 -8.64
N SER A 464 -12.83 -7.13 -9.95
CA SER A 464 -11.81 -7.49 -10.94
C SER A 464 -12.02 -6.62 -12.18
N GLY A 465 -11.07 -5.73 -12.48
CA GLY A 465 -11.19 -4.82 -13.62
C GLY A 465 -11.41 -5.55 -14.95
N THR A 466 -10.72 -6.68 -15.14
CA THR A 466 -10.90 -7.48 -16.36
C THR A 466 -12.31 -8.08 -16.49
N LEU A 467 -12.96 -8.44 -15.38
CA LEU A 467 -14.31 -8.99 -15.39
C LEU A 467 -15.36 -7.88 -15.50
N ALA A 468 -15.18 -6.77 -14.78
CA ALA A 468 -16.05 -5.60 -14.85
C ALA A 468 -16.12 -5.03 -16.29
N HIS A 469 -14.98 -4.92 -16.99
CA HIS A 469 -14.97 -4.53 -18.40
C HIS A 469 -15.69 -5.52 -19.31
N ARG A 470 -15.49 -6.83 -19.08
CA ARG A 470 -16.15 -7.86 -19.89
C ARG A 470 -17.67 -7.79 -19.71
N LEU A 471 -18.15 -7.72 -18.47
CA LEU A 471 -19.58 -7.54 -18.17
C LEU A 471 -20.12 -6.27 -18.84
N TYR A 472 -19.39 -5.15 -18.79
CA TYR A 472 -19.77 -3.91 -19.44
C TYR A 472 -19.93 -4.05 -20.98
N GLN A 473 -18.98 -4.68 -21.66
CA GLN A 473 -19.04 -4.87 -23.11
C GLN A 473 -20.18 -5.81 -23.52
N GLU A 474 -20.40 -6.87 -22.76
CA GLU A 474 -21.46 -7.83 -23.02
C GLU A 474 -22.84 -7.19 -22.79
N LEU A 475 -23.02 -6.38 -21.75
CA LEU A 475 -24.25 -5.62 -21.51
C LEU A 475 -24.57 -4.63 -22.64
N LYS A 476 -23.56 -4.07 -23.32
CA LYS A 476 -23.78 -3.23 -24.52
C LYS A 476 -24.29 -4.02 -25.72
N SER A 477 -23.88 -5.28 -25.82
CA SER A 477 -24.19 -6.14 -26.97
C SER A 477 -25.46 -6.96 -26.77
N THR A 478 -25.75 -7.40 -25.55
CA THR A 478 -26.84 -8.34 -25.27
C THR A 478 -27.42 -8.12 -23.86
N PRO A 479 -28.70 -7.73 -23.74
CA PRO A 479 -29.35 -7.53 -22.45
C PRO A 479 -29.47 -8.80 -21.58
N SER A 480 -29.36 -10.00 -22.17
CA SER A 480 -29.51 -11.27 -21.45
C SER A 480 -28.43 -11.53 -20.39
N VAL A 481 -27.34 -10.76 -20.40
CA VAL A 481 -26.26 -10.83 -19.39
C VAL A 481 -26.77 -10.52 -17.99
N GLU A 482 -27.87 -9.77 -17.86
CA GLU A 482 -28.51 -9.54 -16.55
C GLU A 482 -29.08 -10.82 -15.93
N ASN A 483 -29.36 -11.83 -16.75
CA ASN A 483 -29.85 -13.14 -16.32
C ASN A 483 -28.70 -14.14 -16.11
N LEU A 484 -27.45 -13.69 -15.97
CA LEU A 484 -26.27 -14.57 -15.80
C LEU A 484 -26.37 -15.50 -14.59
N PHE A 485 -27.16 -15.11 -13.59
CA PHE A 485 -27.38 -15.86 -12.35
C PHE A 485 -28.81 -16.39 -12.21
N SER A 486 -29.57 -16.51 -13.31
CA SER A 486 -30.97 -16.95 -13.28
C SER A 486 -31.17 -18.34 -12.66
N SER A 487 -30.16 -19.21 -12.77
CA SER A 487 -30.14 -20.53 -12.11
C SER A 487 -30.09 -20.45 -10.58
N SER A 488 -29.71 -19.30 -9.99
CA SER A 488 -29.77 -19.05 -8.54
C SER A 488 -30.82 -17.96 -8.24
N PRO A 489 -31.99 -18.34 -7.68
CA PRO A 489 -32.99 -17.37 -7.25
C PRO A 489 -32.44 -16.38 -6.21
N LYS A 490 -31.52 -16.84 -5.36
CA LYS A 490 -30.86 -16.04 -4.34
C LYS A 490 -29.99 -14.93 -4.95
N MET A 491 -29.13 -15.27 -5.91
CA MET A 491 -28.27 -14.29 -6.59
C MET A 491 -29.07 -13.35 -7.48
N THR A 492 -30.11 -13.85 -8.15
CA THR A 492 -31.04 -13.02 -8.92
C THR A 492 -31.73 -12.00 -8.02
N ARG A 493 -32.25 -12.43 -6.86
CA ARG A 493 -32.86 -11.53 -5.87
C ARG A 493 -31.86 -10.52 -5.33
N LEU A 494 -30.63 -10.95 -5.03
CA LEU A 494 -29.57 -10.06 -4.57
C LEU A 494 -29.30 -8.97 -5.62
N TYR A 495 -29.07 -9.33 -6.88
CA TYR A 495 -28.87 -8.38 -7.97
C TYR A 495 -30.00 -7.35 -8.05
N GLN A 496 -31.26 -7.79 -7.99
CA GLN A 496 -32.42 -6.89 -8.04
C GLN A 496 -32.47 -5.93 -6.84
N VAL A 497 -32.21 -6.44 -5.63
CA VAL A 497 -32.14 -5.61 -4.42
C VAL A 497 -31.04 -4.57 -4.56
N LEU A 498 -29.83 -4.98 -4.96
CA LEU A 498 -28.71 -4.06 -5.17
C LEU A 498 -29.06 -2.97 -6.19
N LEU A 499 -29.64 -3.36 -7.34
CA LEU A 499 -30.00 -2.45 -8.42
C LEU A 499 -31.07 -1.44 -7.98
N ASN A 500 -32.09 -1.89 -7.24
CA ASN A 500 -33.14 -1.02 -6.72
C ASN A 500 -32.59 -0.03 -5.69
N THR A 501 -31.70 -0.48 -4.80
CA THR A 501 -31.09 0.37 -3.76
C THR A 501 -30.25 1.49 -4.36
N VAL A 502 -29.46 1.22 -5.41
CA VAL A 502 -28.59 2.24 -6.02
C VAL A 502 -29.29 3.12 -7.05
N ALA A 503 -30.49 2.74 -7.50
CA ALA A 503 -31.31 3.52 -8.43
C ALA A 503 -32.35 4.42 -7.74
N SER A 504 -32.53 4.25 -6.42
CA SER A 504 -33.37 5.10 -5.56
C SER A 504 -32.60 6.34 -5.12
#